data_AF-A0A5T0QQ69-F1
#
_entry.id   AF-A0A5T0QQ69-F1
#
_cell.length_a   1.000
_cell.length_b   1.000
_cell.length_c   1.000
_cell.angle_alpha   90.00
_cell.angle_beta   90.00
_cell.angle_gamma   90.00
#
_symmetry.space_group_name_H-M   'P 1'
#
loop_
_entity.id
_entity.type
_entity.pdbx_description
1 polymer ?
#
loop_
_entity_poly.entity_id
_entity_poly.type
_entity_poly.pdbx_seq_one_letter_code
_entity_poly.pdbx_strand_id
1 'polypeptide(L)' 'QNLLDFILKTYLHNEIYTFASLSAKDFFLKNGFELIRENKVIKEGQNLKKILMKKDVIYKN' A
#
# COMPACT_ATOMS: atom_id res chain seq x y z
N GLN A 1 -10.98 -4.21 -21.19
CA GLN A 1 -11.08 -3.97 -19.73
C GLN A 1 -9.80 -4.50 -19.10
N ASN A 2 -9.10 -3.69 -18.30
CA ASN A 2 -7.83 -4.07 -17.67
C ASN A 2 -8.10 -5.02 -16.48
N LEU A 3 -7.21 -5.97 -16.22
CA LEU A 3 -7.26 -6.87 -15.06
C LEU A 3 -7.40 -6.08 -13.75
N LEU A 4 -6.72 -4.94 -13.64
CA LEU A 4 -6.83 -4.04 -12.49
C LEU A 4 -8.26 -3.53 -12.32
N ASP A 5 -8.90 -3.10 -13.41
CA ASP A 5 -10.30 -2.63 -13.36
C ASP A 5 -11.24 -3.73 -12.91
N PHE A 6 -11.08 -4.96 -13.43
CA PHE A 6 -11.91 -6.10 -13.06
C PHE A 6 -11.78 -6.44 -11.56
N ILE A 7 -10.54 -6.49 -11.06
CA ILE A 7 -10.26 -6.79 -9.65
C ILE A 7 -10.87 -5.72 -8.75
N LEU A 8 -10.67 -4.44 -9.07
CA LEU A 8 -11.20 -3.33 -8.28
C LEU A 8 -12.74 -3.33 -8.23
N LYS A 9 -13.41 -3.75 -9.31
CA LYS A 9 -14.88 -3.87 -9.41
C LYS A 9 -15.47 -4.90 -8.43
N THR A 10 -14.70 -5.95 -8.17
CA THR A 10 -15.06 -7.04 -7.25
C THR A 10 -14.52 -6.83 -5.84
N TYR A 11 -13.73 -5.77 -5.63
CA TYR A 11 -13.08 -5.52 -4.37
C TYR A 11 -14.10 -4.94 -3.39
N LEU A 12 -14.47 -5.73 -2.38
CA LEU A 12 -15.48 -5.39 -1.37
C LEU A 12 -15.08 -4.26 -0.42
N HIS A 13 -13.82 -3.83 -0.47
CA HIS A 13 -13.26 -2.85 0.44
C HIS A 13 -12.96 -1.55 -0.31
N ASN A 14 -13.35 -0.43 0.27
CA ASN A 14 -13.05 0.90 -0.27
C ASN A 14 -11.60 1.32 -0.05
N GLU A 15 -10.74 0.42 0.41
CA GLU A 15 -9.39 0.71 0.88
C GLU A 15 -8.46 -0.48 0.59
N ILE A 16 -7.26 -0.19 0.09
CA ILE A 16 -6.16 -1.15 -0.07
C ILE A 16 -5.08 -0.83 0.96
N TYR A 17 -4.70 -1.81 1.76
CA TYR A 17 -3.57 -1.72 2.69
C TYR A 17 -2.37 -2.51 2.18
N THR A 18 -1.17 -1.96 2.36
CA THR A 18 0.08 -2.63 1.99
C THR A 18 1.20 -2.33 2.97
N PHE A 19 2.13 -3.28 3.13
CA PHE A 19 3.39 -3.04 3.82
C PHE A 19 4.48 -2.78 2.77
N ALA A 20 4.86 -1.52 2.59
CA ALA A 20 5.95 -1.13 1.73
C ALA A 20 7.31 -1.33 2.41
N SER A 21 8.29 -1.79 1.62
CA SER A 21 9.70 -1.68 1.97
C SER A 21 10.15 -0.22 1.88
N LEU A 22 11.32 0.09 2.45
CA LEU A 22 11.90 1.44 2.37
C LEU A 22 12.08 1.92 0.91
N SER A 23 12.57 1.04 0.04
CA SER A 23 12.81 1.37 -1.38
C SER A 23 11.53 1.52 -2.19
N ALA A 24 10.44 0.86 -1.80
CA ALA A 24 9.16 0.93 -2.49
C ALA A 24 8.26 2.08 -2.01
N LYS A 25 8.60 2.76 -0.90
CA LYS A 25 7.81 3.85 -0.30
C LYS A 25 7.38 4.88 -1.35
N ASP A 26 8.35 5.40 -2.10
CA ASP A 26 8.10 6.47 -3.07
C ASP A 26 7.24 6.03 -4.24
N PHE A 27 7.34 4.75 -4.65
CA PHE A 27 6.45 4.18 -5.66
C PHE A 27 5.00 4.21 -5.18
N PHE A 28 4.72 3.80 -3.94
CA PHE A 28 3.36 3.79 -3.40
C PHE A 28 2.82 5.21 -3.20
N LEU A 29 3.64 6.14 -2.69
CA LEU A 29 3.26 7.56 -2.55
C LEU A 29 2.84 8.16 -3.90
N LYS A 30 3.64 7.93 -4.95
CA LYS A 30 3.32 8.39 -6.32
C LYS A 30 2.04 7.79 -6.89
N ASN A 31 1.63 6.61 -6.40
CA ASN A 31 0.43 5.92 -6.84
C ASN A 31 -0.79 6.22 -5.95
N GLY A 32 -0.73 7.26 -5.11
CA GLY A 32 -1.85 7.73 -4.29
C GLY A 32 -2.09 6.90 -3.04
N PHE A 33 -1.07 6.20 -2.54
CA PHE A 33 -1.11 5.64 -1.20
C PHE A 33 -0.62 6.68 -0.17
N GLU A 34 -1.26 6.67 0.99
CA GLU A 34 -0.94 7.46 2.16
C GLU A 34 -0.20 6.61 3.19
N LEU A 35 0.68 7.25 3.96
CA LEU A 35 1.43 6.61 5.03
C LEU A 35 0.59 6.53 6.31
N ILE A 36 0.39 5.33 6.84
CA ILE A 36 -0.38 5.10 8.07
C ILE A 36 0.54 4.88 9.27
N ARG A 37 1.59 4.08 9.10
CA ARG A 37 2.53 3.78 10.20
C ARG A 37 3.91 3.41 9.66
N GLU A 38 4.96 3.91 10.30
CA GLU A 38 6.32 3.41 10.13
C GLU A 38 6.72 2.55 11.34
N ASN A 39 6.99 1.27 11.11
CA ASN A 39 7.56 0.39 12.13
C ASN A 39 9.04 0.18 11.83
N LYS A 40 9.90 0.39 12.83
CA LYS A 40 11.31 -0.01 12.79
C LYS A 40 11.46 -1.27 13.64
N VAL A 41 11.88 -2.37 13.03
CA VAL A 41 12.22 -3.61 13.72
C VAL A 41 13.69 -3.91 13.48
N ILE A 42 14.44 -4.16 14.54
CA ILE A 42 15.81 -4.67 14.45
C ILE A 42 15.72 -6.19 14.56
N LYS A 43 16.08 -6.92 13.50
CA LYS A 43 16.14 -8.38 13.50
C LYS A 43 17.50 -8.81 12.99
N GLU A 44 18.22 -9.62 13.77
CA GLU A 44 19.54 -10.16 13.39
C GLU A 44 20.53 -9.05 12.97
N GLY A 45 20.50 -7.90 13.65
CA GLY A 45 21.34 -6.74 13.33
C GLY A 45 20.89 -5.92 12.12
N GLN A 46 19.84 -6.33 11.42
CA GLN A 46 19.28 -5.60 10.27
C GLN A 46 18.11 -4.69 10.69
N ASN A 47 18.13 -3.45 10.21
CA ASN A 47 17.03 -2.50 10.37
C ASN A 47 15.95 -2.78 9.32
N LEU A 48 14.92 -3.53 9.70
CA LEU A 48 13.74 -3.77 8.89
C LEU A 48 12.71 -2.67 9.14
N LYS A 49 12.61 -1.69 8.23
CA LYS A 49 11.50 -0.74 8.24
C LYS A 49 10.33 -1.31 7.44
N LYS A 50 9.19 -1.50 8.10
CA LYS A 50 7.91 -1.83 7.44
C LYS A 50 7.04 -0.59 7.49
N ILE A 51 6.60 -0.12 6.33
CA ILE A 51 5.77 1.07 6.20
C ILE A 51 4.37 0.61 5.83
N LEU A 52 3.43 0.70 6.77
CA LEU A 52 2.02 0.46 6.47
C LEU A 52 1.48 1.66 5.71
N MET A 53 0.93 1.41 4.53
CA MET A 53 0.35 2.40 3.64
C MET A 53 -1.05 1.99 3.21
N LYS A 54 -1.90 2.97 2.93
CA LYS A 54 -3.30 2.80 2.56
C LYS A 54 -3.62 3.59 1.29
N LYS A 55 -4.48 3.09 0.42
CA LYS A 55 -5.10 3.87 -0.66
C LYS A 55 -6.60 3.65 -0.70
N ASP A 56 -7.37 4.73 -0.79
CA ASP A 56 -8.81 4.62 -1.03
C ASP A 56 -9.09 4.16 -2.46
N VAL A 57 -9.99 3.20 -2.61
CA VAL A 57 -10.53 2.72 -3.88
C VAL A 57 -11.87 3.40 -4.10
N ILE A 58 -11.83 4.56 -4.76
CA ILE A 58 -13.06 5.23 -5.19
C ILE A 58 -13.50 4.60 -6.51
N TYR A 59 -14.41 3.64 -6.43
CA TYR A 59 -15.12 3.16 -7.63
C TYR A 59 -16.16 4.20 -8.03
N LYS A 60 -15.84 5.04 -9.04
CA LYS A 60 -16.87 5.87 -9.69
C LYS A 60 -17.62 4.97 -10.67
N ASN A 61 -18.86 4.61 -10.30
CA ASN A 61 -19.83 4.04 -11.23
C ASN A 61 -20.11 5.00 -12.39
#